data_AF-A0A7C9P8G4-F1
#
_entry.id   AF-A0A7C9P8G4-F1
#
_cell.length_a   1.000
_cell.length_b   1.000
_cell.length_c   1.000
_cell.angle_alpha   90.00
_cell.angle_beta   90.00
_cell.angle_gamma   90.00
#
_symmetry.space_group_name_H-M   'P 1'
#
loop_
_entity.id
_entity.type
_entity.pdbx_description
1 polymer ?
#
loop_
_entity_poly.entity_id
_entity_poly.type
_entity_poly.pdbx_seq_one_letter_code
_entity_poly.pdbx_strand_id
1 'polypeptide(L)'
;MNAREAIAAAQTVEQLRQAQSVVLPLDYGLSLADTAQVIGVSPGWACQLRRRFMHGQLAGAPGAPTAGGRKRQNMSLQEEREFLAPFLEQAVTGGVLVVGQVKAELDKRLGREVALASAYNLLHRHGW
;
A
#
# COMPACT_ATOMS: atom_id res chain seq x y z
N MET A 1 13.08 -14.61 15.37
CA MET A 1 14.21 -14.46 14.44
C MET A 1 15.03 -13.27 14.90
N ASN A 2 16.30 -13.50 15.23
CA ASN A 2 17.26 -12.45 15.57
C ASN A 2 17.72 -11.71 14.29
N ALA A 3 18.12 -10.45 14.39
CA ALA A 3 18.66 -9.66 13.26
C ALA A 3 19.87 -10.33 12.59
N ARG A 4 20.74 -11.03 13.33
CA ARG A 4 21.86 -11.80 12.71
C ARG A 4 21.38 -12.96 11.85
N GLU A 5 20.40 -13.71 12.34
CA GLU A 5 19.77 -14.80 11.59
C GLU A 5 19.05 -14.25 10.35
N ALA A 6 18.40 -13.08 10.48
CA ALA A 6 17.71 -12.42 9.39
C ALA A 6 18.66 -11.94 8.28
N ILE A 7 19.92 -11.58 8.59
CA ILE A 7 20.94 -11.30 7.56
C ILE A 7 21.26 -12.58 6.77
N ALA A 8 21.53 -13.69 7.46
CA ALA A 8 21.89 -14.95 6.81
C ALA A 8 20.73 -15.54 5.98
N ALA A 9 19.49 -15.35 6.43
CA ALA A 9 18.28 -15.83 5.76
C ALA A 9 17.71 -14.84 4.72
N ALA A 10 18.30 -13.66 4.55
CA ALA A 10 17.77 -12.64 3.64
C ALA A 10 17.80 -13.12 2.18
N GLN A 11 16.64 -13.06 1.52
CA GLN A 11 16.47 -13.38 0.10
C GLN A 11 16.35 -12.14 -0.77
N THR A 12 16.09 -10.98 -0.16
CA THR A 12 15.97 -9.70 -0.86
C THR A 12 16.90 -8.65 -0.27
N VAL A 13 17.26 -7.67 -1.10
CA VAL A 13 18.07 -6.52 -0.66
C VAL A 13 17.36 -5.75 0.45
N GLU A 14 16.03 -5.64 0.40
CA GLU A 14 15.27 -4.96 1.47
C GLU A 14 15.36 -5.70 2.80
N GLN A 15 15.24 -7.04 2.81
CA GLN A 15 15.41 -7.87 4.01
C GLN A 15 16.82 -7.72 4.59
N LEU A 16 17.84 -7.77 3.73
CA LEU A 16 19.23 -7.62 4.14
C LEU A 16 19.47 -6.24 4.77
N ARG A 17 19.06 -5.17 4.09
CA ARG A 17 19.19 -3.78 4.60
C ARG A 17 18.41 -3.59 5.90
N GLN A 18 17.25 -4.21 6.02
CA GLN A 18 16.44 -4.12 7.23
C GLN A 18 17.16 -4.74 8.43
N ALA A 19 17.69 -5.94 8.28
CA ALA A 19 18.43 -6.62 9.33
C ALA A 19 19.75 -5.89 9.66
N GLN A 20 20.49 -5.42 8.65
CA GLN A 20 21.71 -4.63 8.83
C GLN A 20 21.47 -3.30 9.56
N SER A 21 20.31 -2.66 9.34
CA SER A 21 19.94 -1.43 10.07
C SER A 21 19.81 -1.60 11.59
N VAL A 22 19.73 -2.86 12.06
CA VAL A 22 19.71 -3.24 13.47
C VAL A 22 21.10 -3.69 13.93
N VAL A 23 21.75 -4.57 13.17
CA VAL A 23 23.04 -5.16 13.53
C VAL A 23 24.17 -4.13 13.54
N LEU A 24 24.26 -3.27 12.52
CA LEU A 24 25.38 -2.32 12.40
C LEU A 24 25.46 -1.32 13.58
N PRO A 25 24.35 -0.71 14.04
CA PRO A 25 24.41 0.12 15.24
C PRO A 25 24.66 -0.67 16.54
N LEU A 26 24.00 -1.81 16.72
CA LEU A 26 24.02 -2.53 18.01
C LEU A 26 25.32 -3.28 18.25
N ASP A 27 25.86 -3.92 17.22
CA ASP A 27 27.01 -4.82 17.36
C ASP A 27 28.34 -4.12 17.06
N TYR A 28 28.29 -3.07 16.23
CA TYR A 28 29.48 -2.37 15.73
C TYR A 28 29.51 -0.88 16.10
N GLY A 29 28.49 -0.37 16.80
CA GLY A 29 28.47 1.01 17.28
C GLY A 29 28.34 2.07 16.20
N LEU A 30 27.94 1.71 14.97
CA LEU A 30 27.76 2.68 13.90
C LEU A 30 26.64 3.66 14.23
N SER A 31 26.82 4.93 13.87
CA SER A 31 25.72 5.88 13.90
C SER A 31 24.65 5.47 12.88
N LEU A 32 23.42 5.98 13.04
CA LEU A 32 22.36 5.73 12.06
C LEU A 32 22.67 6.36 10.70
N ALA A 33 23.44 7.44 10.67
CA ALA A 33 23.90 8.07 9.43
C ALA A 33 24.92 7.19 8.70
N ASP A 34 25.94 6.70 9.42
CA ASP A 34 26.95 5.80 8.84
C ASP A 34 26.33 4.48 8.39
N THR A 35 25.42 3.94 9.20
CA THR A 35 24.64 2.74 8.86
C THR A 35 23.88 2.94 7.55
N ALA A 36 23.22 4.10 7.38
CA ALA A 36 22.48 4.42 6.17
C ALA A 36 23.40 4.50 4.95
N GLN A 37 24.59 5.10 5.10
CA GLN A 37 25.60 5.14 4.06
C GLN A 37 26.09 3.73 3.67
N VAL A 38 26.40 2.88 4.64
CA VAL A 38 26.86 1.49 4.43
C VAL A 38 25.83 0.66 3.67
N ILE A 39 24.55 0.75 4.06
CA ILE A 39 23.48 -0.05 3.43
C ILE A 39 22.92 0.62 2.15
N GLY A 40 23.37 1.83 1.82
CA GLY A 40 23.03 2.56 0.59
C GLY A 40 21.61 3.13 0.58
N VAL A 41 21.16 3.75 1.68
CA VAL A 41 19.83 4.36 1.82
C VAL A 41 19.90 5.71 2.54
N SER A 42 18.79 6.46 2.59
CA SER A 42 18.74 7.70 3.36
C SER A 42 18.70 7.43 4.88
N PRO A 43 19.21 8.34 5.73
CA PRO A 43 19.16 8.18 7.20
C PRO A 43 17.74 7.94 7.73
N GLY A 44 16.74 8.65 7.20
CA GLY A 44 15.34 8.47 7.57
C GLY A 44 14.83 7.06 7.22
N TRP A 45 15.25 6.51 6.08
CA TRP A 45 14.89 5.15 5.68
C TRP A 45 15.57 4.10 6.55
N ALA A 46 16.86 4.26 6.87
CA ALA A 46 17.56 3.37 7.82
C ALA A 46 16.87 3.35 9.20
N CYS A 47 16.48 4.51 9.72
CA CYS A 47 15.68 4.61 10.95
C CYS A 47 14.33 3.87 10.84
N GLN A 48 13.66 3.97 9.69
CA GLN A 48 12.39 3.29 9.44
C GLN A 48 12.56 1.77 9.33
N LEU A 49 13.58 1.30 8.63
CA LEU A 49 13.92 -0.12 8.52
C LEU A 49 14.18 -0.73 9.89
N ARG A 50 15.01 -0.07 10.72
CA ARG A 50 15.30 -0.49 12.10
C ARG A 50 14.03 -0.56 12.94
N ARG A 51 13.19 0.48 12.90
CA ARG A 51 11.91 0.47 13.62
C ARG A 51 11.01 -0.67 13.17
N ARG A 52 10.83 -0.86 11.86
CA ARG A 52 10.00 -1.95 11.33
C ARG A 52 10.49 -3.32 11.82
N PHE A 53 11.80 -3.54 11.79
CA PHE A 53 12.38 -4.78 12.33
C PHE A 53 12.04 -4.99 13.80
N MET A 54 12.24 -3.96 14.64
CA MET A 54 11.93 -4.01 16.07
C MET A 54 10.44 -4.25 16.37
N HIS A 55 9.54 -3.85 15.47
CA HIS A 55 8.10 -4.11 15.57
C HIS A 55 7.68 -5.45 14.94
N GLY A 56 8.63 -6.31 14.54
CA GLY A 56 8.35 -7.59 13.89
C GLY A 56 7.82 -7.47 12.45
N GLN A 57 7.86 -6.28 11.86
CA GLN A 57 7.41 -6.00 10.50
C GLN A 57 8.53 -6.33 9.50
N LEU A 58 8.85 -7.61 9.37
CA LEU A 58 9.91 -8.07 8.48
C LEU A 58 9.56 -7.80 7.02
N ALA A 59 10.53 -7.30 6.25
CA ALA A 59 10.33 -6.98 4.84
C ALA A 59 9.90 -8.23 4.06
N GLY A 60 8.78 -8.11 3.31
CA GLY A 60 8.18 -9.21 2.57
C GLY A 60 7.32 -10.18 3.40
N ALA A 61 7.22 -10.02 4.72
CA ALA A 61 6.33 -10.84 5.53
C ALA A 61 4.85 -10.47 5.29
N PRO A 62 3.91 -11.44 5.44
CA PRO A 62 2.48 -11.14 5.44
C PRO A 62 2.14 -10.07 6.49
N GLY A 63 1.48 -8.99 6.06
CA GLY A 63 1.14 -7.86 6.95
C GLY A 63 2.25 -6.81 7.12
N ALA A 64 3.43 -6.99 6.51
CA ALA A 64 4.44 -5.95 6.47
C ALA A 64 3.92 -4.72 5.71
N PRO A 65 4.25 -3.48 6.14
CA PRO A 65 3.83 -2.28 5.44
C PRO A 65 4.42 -2.22 4.02
N THR A 66 3.59 -2.46 3.02
CA THR A 66 3.96 -2.31 1.60
C THR A 66 3.73 -0.88 1.09
N ALA A 67 4.47 -0.48 0.08
CA ALA A 67 4.18 0.76 -0.65
C ALA A 67 2.92 0.56 -1.51
N GLY A 68 2.10 1.62 -1.62
CA GLY A 68 0.88 1.60 -2.43
C GLY A 68 -0.25 0.74 -1.85
N GLY A 69 -1.07 0.22 -2.77
CA GLY A 69 -2.28 -0.55 -2.46
C GLY A 69 -3.52 0.29 -2.15
N ARG A 70 -4.65 -0.39 -1.91
CA ARG A 70 -5.98 0.23 -1.69
C ARG A 70 -6.20 0.65 -0.23
N LYS A 71 -5.24 1.35 0.36
CA LYS A 71 -5.26 1.75 1.79
C LYS A 71 -6.22 2.91 2.11
N ARG A 72 -6.58 3.70 1.10
CA ARG A 72 -7.53 4.82 1.18
C ARG A 72 -8.68 4.63 0.19
N GLN A 73 -9.15 3.38 0.07
CA GLN A 73 -10.29 3.07 -0.80
C GLN A 73 -11.56 3.74 -0.27
N ASN A 74 -12.40 4.26 -1.19
CA ASN A 74 -13.71 4.81 -0.82
C ASN A 74 -14.68 3.71 -0.37
N MET A 75 -14.54 2.51 -0.94
CA MET A 75 -15.39 1.34 -0.73
C MET A 75 -14.56 0.05 -0.91
N SER A 76 -14.95 -1.02 -0.23
CA SER A 76 -14.44 -2.37 -0.50
C SER A 76 -14.81 -2.83 -1.91
N LEU A 77 -14.13 -3.85 -2.44
CA LEU A 77 -14.47 -4.38 -3.78
C LEU A 77 -15.92 -4.88 -3.85
N GLN A 78 -16.43 -5.43 -2.76
CA GLN A 78 -17.80 -5.94 -2.68
C GLN A 78 -18.81 -4.80 -2.72
N GLU A 79 -18.61 -3.77 -1.89
CA GLU A 79 -19.46 -2.57 -1.90
C GLU A 79 -19.41 -1.83 -3.25
N GLU A 80 -18.25 -1.78 -3.92
CA GLU A 80 -18.14 -1.20 -5.26
C GLU A 80 -19.00 -1.96 -6.28
N ARG A 81 -19.04 -3.30 -6.22
CA ARG A 81 -19.88 -4.13 -7.11
C ARG A 81 -21.36 -3.91 -6.84
N GLU A 82 -21.76 -3.91 -5.58
CA GLU A 82 -23.14 -3.66 -5.15
C GLU A 82 -23.61 -2.26 -5.57
N PHE A 83 -22.74 -1.27 -5.43
CA PHE A 83 -23.01 0.10 -5.88
C PHE A 83 -23.18 0.18 -7.40
N LEU A 84 -22.34 -0.52 -8.18
CA LEU A 84 -22.37 -0.45 -9.64
C LEU A 84 -23.49 -1.30 -10.27
N ALA A 85 -23.92 -2.39 -9.63
CA ALA A 85 -24.91 -3.33 -10.16
C ALA A 85 -26.12 -2.67 -10.88
N PRO A 86 -26.86 -1.72 -10.26
CA PRO A 86 -28.03 -1.13 -10.93
C PRO A 86 -27.69 -0.35 -12.20
N PHE A 87 -26.50 0.27 -12.28
CA PHE A 87 -26.08 1.02 -13.46
C PHE A 87 -25.65 0.09 -14.60
N LEU A 88 -24.98 -1.01 -14.25
CA LEU A 88 -24.48 -1.97 -15.22
C LEU A 88 -25.61 -2.82 -15.83
N GLU A 89 -26.61 -3.22 -15.02
CA GLU A 89 -27.79 -3.95 -15.50
C GLU A 89 -28.58 -3.13 -16.54
N GLN A 90 -28.75 -1.83 -16.31
CA GLN A 90 -29.38 -0.92 -17.27
C GLN A 90 -28.56 -0.79 -18.56
N ALA A 91 -27.23 -0.73 -18.46
CA ALA A 91 -26.35 -0.62 -19.62
C ALA A 91 -26.30 -1.90 -20.47
N VAL A 92 -26.30 -3.07 -19.83
CA VAL A 92 -26.33 -4.38 -20.51
C VAL A 92 -27.63 -4.58 -21.30
N THR A 93 -28.75 -4.01 -20.85
CA THR A 93 -30.05 -4.09 -21.54
C THR A 93 -30.14 -3.14 -22.75
N GLY A 94 -29.02 -2.58 -23.21
CA GLY A 94 -28.96 -1.63 -24.32
C GLY A 94 -29.02 -0.16 -23.88
N GLY A 95 -28.95 0.12 -22.58
CA GLY A 95 -28.85 1.47 -22.05
C GLY A 95 -27.44 2.06 -22.18
N VAL A 96 -27.35 3.39 -22.19
CA VAL A 96 -26.06 4.10 -22.11
C VAL A 96 -25.72 4.31 -20.63
N LEU A 97 -24.54 3.88 -20.21
CA LEU A 97 -24.02 4.20 -18.88
C LEU A 97 -23.69 5.70 -18.79
N VAL A 98 -24.41 6.43 -17.94
CA VAL A 98 -24.20 7.87 -17.76
C VAL A 98 -23.27 8.11 -16.56
N VAL A 99 -22.00 8.35 -16.84
CA VAL A 99 -20.96 8.57 -15.79
C VAL A 99 -21.32 9.72 -14.84
N GLY A 100 -21.99 10.77 -15.32
CA GLY A 100 -22.46 11.88 -14.49
C GLY A 100 -23.45 11.43 -13.40
N GLN A 101 -24.33 10.48 -13.71
CA GLN A 101 -25.27 9.91 -12.74
C GLN A 101 -24.52 9.05 -11.71
N VAL A 102 -23.57 8.22 -12.17
CA VAL A 102 -22.71 7.41 -11.29
C VAL A 102 -21.94 8.31 -10.32
N LYS A 103 -21.38 9.43 -10.78
CA LYS A 103 -20.71 10.40 -9.89
C LYS A 103 -21.68 10.96 -8.86
N ALA A 104 -22.86 11.41 -9.26
CA ALA A 104 -23.82 12.03 -8.35
C ALA A 104 -24.26 11.06 -7.24
N GLU A 105 -24.50 9.79 -7.58
CA GLU A 105 -24.84 8.76 -6.58
C GLU A 105 -23.62 8.35 -5.73
N LEU A 106 -22.42 8.37 -6.30
CA LEU A 106 -21.17 8.15 -5.56
C LEU A 106 -20.95 9.25 -4.51
N ASP A 107 -21.19 10.51 -4.85
CA ASP A 107 -21.08 11.64 -3.93
C ASP A 107 -22.06 11.49 -2.76
N LYS A 108 -23.32 11.13 -3.06
CA LYS A 108 -24.35 10.86 -2.04
C LYS A 108 -23.96 9.70 -1.13
N ARG A 109 -23.50 8.58 -1.71
CA ARG A 109 -23.11 7.38 -0.96
C ARG A 109 -21.95 7.63 0.00
N LEU A 110 -21.01 8.48 -0.41
CA LEU A 110 -19.82 8.84 0.38
C LEU A 110 -20.05 10.05 1.31
N GLY A 111 -21.18 10.77 1.16
CA GLY A 111 -21.49 11.97 1.94
C GLY A 111 -20.55 13.15 1.65
N ARG A 112 -19.83 13.13 0.52
CA ARG A 112 -18.87 14.16 0.12
C ARG A 112 -18.68 14.16 -1.38
N GLU A 113 -18.32 15.31 -1.92
CA GLU A 113 -17.96 15.41 -3.33
C GLU A 113 -16.64 14.69 -3.63
N VAL A 114 -16.63 13.90 -4.71
CA VAL A 114 -15.44 13.30 -5.29
C VAL A 114 -15.16 13.84 -6.69
N ALA A 115 -13.89 13.78 -7.10
CA ALA A 115 -13.52 14.13 -8.46
C ALA A 115 -14.21 13.20 -9.47
N LEU A 116 -14.55 13.71 -10.66
CA LEU A 116 -15.10 12.91 -11.76
C LEU A 116 -14.21 11.69 -12.11
N ALA A 117 -12.88 11.86 -12.00
CA ALA A 117 -11.92 10.77 -12.15
C ALA A 117 -12.15 9.59 -11.19
N SER A 118 -12.76 9.82 -10.02
CA SER A 118 -13.09 8.74 -9.08
C SER A 118 -14.18 7.82 -9.63
N ALA A 119 -15.17 8.37 -10.35
CA ALA A 119 -16.21 7.59 -11.02
C ALA A 119 -15.61 6.80 -12.20
N TYR A 120 -14.76 7.42 -13.02
CA TYR A 120 -14.03 6.72 -14.09
C TYR A 120 -13.11 5.61 -13.56
N ASN A 121 -12.31 5.89 -12.54
CA ASN A 121 -11.42 4.90 -11.93
C ASN A 121 -12.20 3.75 -11.29
N LEU A 122 -13.40 4.03 -10.78
CA LEU A 122 -14.31 3.00 -10.28
C LEU A 122 -14.77 2.10 -11.43
N LEU A 123 -15.37 2.67 -12.48
CA LEU A 123 -15.84 1.91 -13.65
C LEU A 123 -14.73 1.08 -14.29
N HIS A 124 -13.57 1.70 -14.52
CA HIS A 124 -12.40 1.04 -15.12
C HIS A 124 -11.93 -0.16 -14.28
N ARG A 125 -11.98 -0.08 -12.94
CA ARG A 125 -11.63 -1.21 -12.07
C ARG A 125 -12.57 -2.41 -12.24
N HIS A 126 -13.81 -2.19 -12.67
CA HIS A 126 -14.82 -3.21 -12.91
C HIS A 126 -15.00 -3.53 -14.41
N GLY A 127 -14.09 -3.06 -15.26
CA GLY A 127 -14.05 -3.41 -16.69
C GLY A 127 -15.01 -2.63 -17.58
N TRP A 128 -15.43 -1.43 -17.17
CA TRP A 128 -16.29 -0.52 -17.91
C TRP A 128 -15.60 0.80 -18.26
#